data_AF-A0A519ST16-F1
#
_entry.id   AF-A0A519ST16-F1
#
_cell.length_a   1.000
_cell.length_b   1.000
_cell.length_c   1.000
_cell.angle_alpha   90.00
_cell.angle_beta   90.00
_cell.angle_gamma   90.00
#
_symmetry.space_group_name_H-M   'P 1'
#
loop_
_entity.id
_entity.type
_entity.pdbx_description
1 polymer ?
#
loop_
_entity_poly.entity_id
_entity_poly.type
_entity_poly.pdbx_seq_one_letter_code
_entity_poly.pdbx_strand_id
1 'polypeptide(L)'
;IEMTSMISPIIQACDSISGARPGARREVVESYIKRLKELEELALSYPGVEKTFAIQAGRELRVIVESERITDAQAELLAADISNRIQTEMTYPGQIKVTVIRETRSVAFAK
;
A
#
# COMPACT_ATOMS: atom_id res chain seq x y z
N ILE A 1 -0.12 -26.45 0.39
CA ILE A 1 -0.02 -27.54 1.39
C ILE A 1 0.25 -28.81 0.61
N GLU A 2 1.33 -29.52 0.90
CA GLU A 2 1.60 -30.83 0.28
C GLU A 2 0.48 -31.82 0.65
N MET A 3 0.04 -32.61 -0.32
CA MET A 3 -0.97 -33.64 -0.11
C MET A 3 -0.32 -34.89 0.50
N THR A 4 -0.31 -34.97 1.82
CA THR A 4 0.29 -36.09 2.56
C THR A 4 -0.67 -37.26 2.80
N SER A 5 -1.95 -37.12 2.45
CA SER A 5 -2.99 -38.13 2.67
C SER A 5 -3.92 -38.28 1.47
N MET A 6 -4.50 -39.48 1.30
CA MET A 6 -5.49 -39.76 0.24
C MET A 6 -6.75 -38.90 0.33
N ILE A 7 -7.06 -38.33 1.50
CA ILE A 7 -8.24 -37.45 1.70
C ILE A 7 -7.92 -35.99 1.30
N SER A 8 -6.65 -35.63 1.13
CA SER A 8 -6.23 -34.26 0.79
C SER A 8 -6.91 -33.66 -0.46
N PRO A 9 -7.14 -34.41 -1.56
CA PRO A 9 -7.88 -33.89 -2.73
C PRO A 9 -9.34 -33.52 -2.41
N ILE A 10 -10.00 -34.32 -1.55
CA ILE A 10 -11.39 -34.08 -1.15
C ILE A 10 -11.47 -32.80 -0.30
N ILE A 11 -10.54 -32.64 0.65
CA ILE A 11 -10.47 -31.45 1.50
C ILE A 11 -10.21 -30.19 0.66
N GLN A 12 -9.33 -30.25 -0.34
CA GLN A 12 -9.11 -29.12 -1.26
C GLN A 12 -10.35 -28.77 -2.08
N ALA A 13 -11.09 -29.77 -2.56
CA ALA A 13 -12.33 -29.53 -3.28
C ALA A 13 -13.38 -28.86 -2.38
N CYS A 14 -13.52 -29.33 -1.14
CA CYS A 14 -14.41 -28.72 -0.15
C CYS A 14 -14.02 -27.27 0.19
N ASP A 15 -12.72 -26.98 0.40
CA ASP A 15 -12.23 -25.62 0.66
C ASP A 15 -12.50 -24.68 -0.53
N SER A 16 -12.24 -25.16 -1.75
CA SER A 16 -12.47 -24.39 -2.99
C SER A 16 -13.95 -24.05 -3.18
N ILE A 17 -14.86 -25.01 -2.96
CA ILE A 17 -16.31 -24.79 -3.03
C ILE A 17 -16.76 -23.83 -1.92
N SER A 18 -16.22 -23.99 -0.71
CA SER A 18 -16.55 -23.13 0.42
C SER A 18 -16.13 -21.68 0.15
N GLY A 19 -14.92 -21.47 -0.38
CA GLY A 19 -14.34 -20.16 -0.69
C GLY A 19 -14.93 -19.47 -1.92
N ALA A 20 -15.60 -20.20 -2.82
CA ALA A 20 -16.26 -19.65 -4.00
C ALA A 20 -17.59 -18.92 -3.69
N ARG A 21 -18.11 -19.04 -2.46
CA ARG A 21 -19.35 -18.38 -2.05
C ARG A 21 -19.21 -16.85 -2.07
N PRO A 22 -20.17 -16.11 -2.66
CA PRO A 22 -20.18 -14.66 -2.61
C PRO A 22 -20.19 -14.19 -1.15
N GLY A 23 -19.11 -13.53 -0.71
CA GLY A 23 -18.98 -13.05 0.68
C GLY A 23 -17.93 -13.78 1.52
N ALA A 24 -17.58 -15.03 1.20
CA ALA A 24 -16.66 -15.85 2.02
C ALA A 24 -15.25 -15.23 2.22
N ARG A 25 -14.84 -14.33 1.32
CA ARG A 25 -13.58 -13.58 1.40
C ARG A 25 -13.78 -12.06 1.30
N ARG A 26 -15.03 -11.56 1.27
CA ARG A 26 -15.32 -10.12 1.04
C ARG A 26 -14.88 -9.23 2.21
N GLU A 27 -15.12 -9.65 3.46
CA GLU A 27 -14.69 -8.88 4.65
C GLU A 27 -13.16 -8.65 4.68
N VAL A 28 -12.39 -9.62 4.19
CA VAL A 28 -10.92 -9.53 4.12
C VAL A 28 -10.47 -8.54 3.05
N VAL A 29 -11.18 -8.46 1.92
CA VAL A 29 -10.84 -7.52 0.83
C VAL A 29 -11.18 -6.08 1.24
N GLU A 30 -12.32 -5.85 1.85
CA GLU A 30 -12.74 -4.51 2.25
C GLU A 30 -11.85 -3.93 3.36
N SER A 31 -11.53 -4.73 4.39
CA SER A 31 -10.56 -4.34 5.42
C SER A 31 -9.14 -4.15 4.86
N TYR A 32 -8.77 -4.85 3.79
CA TYR A 32 -7.50 -4.65 3.11
C TYR A 32 -7.46 -3.33 2.31
N ILE A 33 -8.51 -3.02 1.54
CA ILE A 33 -8.63 -1.75 0.82
C ILE A 33 -8.64 -0.58 1.81
N LYS A 34 -9.36 -0.71 2.93
CA LYS A 34 -9.41 0.30 3.97
C LYS A 34 -8.02 0.61 4.53
N ARG A 35 -7.22 -0.43 4.84
CA ARG A 35 -5.84 -0.27 5.32
C ARG A 35 -4.94 0.42 4.29
N LEU A 36 -5.06 0.10 3.01
CA LEU A 36 -4.31 0.78 1.96
C LEU A 36 -4.65 2.27 1.89
N LYS A 37 -5.95 2.61 1.98
CA LYS A 37 -6.40 4.00 2.01
C LYS A 37 -5.88 4.75 3.23
N GLU A 38 -5.97 4.16 4.41
CA GLU A 38 -5.44 4.76 5.65
C GLU A 38 -3.93 5.05 5.53
N LEU A 39 -3.18 4.16 4.88
CA LEU A 39 -1.75 4.31 4.64
C LEU A 39 -1.44 5.43 3.64
N GLU A 40 -2.24 5.55 2.58
CA GLU A 40 -2.16 6.68 1.63
C GLU A 40 -2.52 8.01 2.31
N GLU A 41 -3.63 8.06 3.05
CA GLU A 41 -4.10 9.25 3.77
C GLU A 41 -3.09 9.74 4.82
N LEU A 42 -2.43 8.82 5.53
CA LEU A 42 -1.38 9.15 6.50
C LEU A 42 -0.25 9.94 5.84
N ALA A 43 0.24 9.48 4.68
CA ALA A 43 1.30 10.19 3.96
C ALA A 43 0.80 11.46 3.28
N LEU A 44 -0.45 11.48 2.80
CA LEU A 44 -1.07 12.67 2.19
C LEU A 44 -1.26 13.81 3.21
N SER A 45 -1.35 13.49 4.50
CA SER A 45 -1.48 14.49 5.58
C SER A 45 -0.24 15.38 5.76
N TYR A 46 0.91 15.00 5.18
CA TYR A 46 2.14 15.78 5.30
C TYR A 46 2.16 16.98 4.34
N PRO A 47 2.62 18.15 4.80
CA PRO A 47 2.68 19.35 3.96
C PRO A 47 3.66 19.17 2.80
N GLY A 48 3.22 19.55 1.60
CA GLY A 48 4.03 19.45 0.36
C GLY A 48 3.95 18.09 -0.35
N VAL A 49 3.21 17.13 0.19
CA VAL A 49 2.82 15.91 -0.51
C VAL A 49 1.64 16.21 -1.45
N GLU A 50 1.81 15.89 -2.73
CA GLU A 50 0.77 16.09 -3.74
C GLU A 50 -0.07 14.83 -3.97
N LYS A 51 0.59 13.66 -4.04
CA LYS A 51 -0.06 12.37 -4.30
C LYS A 51 0.64 11.24 -3.57
N THR A 52 -0.12 10.22 -3.18
CA THR A 52 0.39 9.03 -2.50
C THR A 52 -0.22 7.78 -3.12
N PHE A 53 0.60 6.74 -3.28
CA PHE A 53 0.17 5.46 -3.86
C PHE A 53 0.76 4.29 -3.09
N ALA A 54 -0.10 3.42 -2.59
CA ALA A 54 0.29 2.13 -2.05
C ALA A 54 0.43 1.10 -3.20
N ILE A 55 1.67 0.69 -3.48
CA ILE A 55 2.05 -0.23 -4.57
C ILE A 55 2.41 -1.59 -3.97
N GLN A 56 2.45 -2.63 -4.82
CA GLN A 56 2.88 -3.99 -4.45
C GLN A 56 2.10 -4.57 -3.25
N ALA A 57 0.78 -4.45 -3.31
CA ALA A 57 -0.11 -4.91 -2.26
C ALA A 57 0.17 -4.30 -0.86
N GLY A 58 0.55 -3.02 -0.83
CA GLY A 58 0.83 -2.28 0.41
C GLY A 58 2.24 -2.49 0.98
N ARG A 59 3.15 -3.11 0.21
CA ARG A 59 4.57 -3.28 0.60
C ARG A 59 5.46 -2.12 0.17
N GLU A 60 4.97 -1.27 -0.72
CA GLU A 60 5.67 -0.05 -1.11
C GLU A 60 4.70 1.12 -1.03
N LEU A 61 5.12 2.22 -0.43
CA LEU A 61 4.41 3.49 -0.44
C LEU A 61 5.20 4.49 -1.25
N ARG A 62 4.59 4.99 -2.32
CA ARG A 62 5.18 6.01 -3.19
C ARG A 62 4.52 7.34 -2.92
N VAL A 63 5.33 8.33 -2.55
CA VAL A 63 4.89 9.66 -2.18
C VAL A 63 5.45 10.63 -3.21
N ILE A 64 4.58 11.38 -3.87
CA ILE A 64 4.95 12.40 -4.85
C ILE A 64 4.84 13.76 -4.16
N VAL A 65 5.91 14.53 -4.26
CA VAL A 65 6.00 15.87 -3.67
C VAL A 65 6.31 16.92 -4.73
N GLU A 66 5.82 18.14 -4.51
CA GLU A 66 6.11 19.27 -5.38
C GLU A 66 7.58 19.69 -5.24
N SER A 67 8.32 19.69 -6.36
CA SER A 67 9.74 20.07 -6.38
C SER A 67 10.00 21.50 -5.89
N GLU A 68 9.03 22.41 -6.02
CA GLU A 68 9.18 23.81 -5.63
C GLU A 68 9.04 24.05 -4.12
N ARG A 69 8.33 23.17 -3.42
CA ARG A 69 8.03 23.33 -1.97
C ARG A 69 8.93 22.49 -1.08
N ILE A 70 9.45 21.37 -1.59
CA ILE A 70 10.26 20.42 -0.84
C ILE A 70 11.66 20.33 -1.47
N THR A 71 12.69 20.54 -0.65
CA THR A 71 14.11 20.36 -1.00
C THR A 71 14.52 18.89 -0.91
N ASP A 72 15.69 18.52 -1.46
CA ASP A 72 16.19 17.14 -1.39
C ASP A 72 16.39 16.65 0.06
N ALA A 73 16.96 17.50 0.92
CA ALA A 73 17.14 17.17 2.33
C ALA A 73 15.80 16.98 3.06
N GLN A 74 14.80 17.80 2.74
CA GLN A 74 13.46 17.64 3.31
C GLN A 74 12.75 16.39 2.80
N ALA A 75 12.97 16.00 1.54
CA ALA A 75 12.41 14.76 0.99
C ALA A 75 12.98 13.51 1.68
N GLU A 76 14.27 13.52 2.01
CA GLU A 76 14.93 12.45 2.78
C GLU A 76 14.35 12.35 4.20
N LEU A 77 14.21 13.48 4.89
CA LEU A 77 13.57 13.54 6.22
C LEU A 77 12.12 13.07 6.16
N LEU A 78 11.36 13.51 5.15
CA LEU A 78 9.97 13.12 4.96
C LEU A 78 9.83 11.60 4.78
N ALA A 79 10.72 10.96 4.02
CA ALA A 79 10.71 9.51 3.86
C ALA A 79 10.93 8.78 5.19
N ALA A 80 11.89 9.26 5.99
CA ALA A 80 12.18 8.71 7.31
C ALA A 80 10.99 8.90 8.26
N ASP A 81 10.44 10.11 8.34
CA ASP A 81 9.30 10.44 9.22
C ASP A 81 8.06 9.62 8.88
N ILE A 82 7.71 9.49 7.60
CA ILE A 82 6.57 8.68 7.16
C ILE A 82 6.80 7.21 7.54
N SER A 83 8.01 6.67 7.32
CA SER A 83 8.31 5.28 7.66
C SER A 83 8.19 5.00 9.17
N ASN A 84 8.69 5.91 10.01
CA ASN A 84 8.60 5.82 11.46
C ASN A 84 7.15 5.93 11.95
N ARG A 85 6.36 6.83 11.34
CA ARG A 85 4.96 7.02 11.69
C ARG A 85 4.12 5.79 11.32
N ILE A 86 4.33 5.20 10.15
CA ILE A 86 3.70 3.93 9.75
C ILE A 86 4.05 2.82 10.75
N GLN A 87 5.31 2.73 11.17
CA GLN A 87 5.74 1.72 12.15
C GLN A 87 5.07 1.90 13.53
N THR A 88 4.76 3.13 13.91
CA THR A 88 4.21 3.45 15.24
C THR A 88 2.67 3.39 15.27
N GLU A 89 2.02 3.90 14.22
CA GLU A 89 0.56 4.04 14.17
C GLU A 89 -0.14 2.84 13.52
N MET A 90 0.54 2.06 12.67
CA MET A 90 -0.06 0.96 11.94
C MET A 90 0.62 -0.37 12.24
N THR A 91 -0.17 -1.41 12.49
CA THR A 91 0.34 -2.78 12.60
C THR A 91 0.36 -3.41 11.21
N TYR A 92 1.53 -3.41 10.57
CA TYR A 92 1.74 -4.09 9.29
C TYR A 92 2.71 -5.27 9.44
N PRO A 93 2.36 -6.48 8.96
CA PRO A 93 3.28 -7.60 8.97
C PRO A 93 4.34 -7.40 7.87
N GLY A 94 5.59 -7.19 8.28
CA GLY A 94 6.73 -7.07 7.39
C GLY A 94 7.22 -5.63 7.20
N GLN A 95 8.12 -5.46 6.24
CA GLN A 95 8.71 -4.16 5.92
C GLN A 95 7.92 -3.47 4.81
N ILE A 96 7.70 -2.17 4.98
CA ILE A 96 7.13 -1.30 3.95
C ILE A 96 8.23 -0.39 3.44
N LYS A 97 8.45 -0.38 2.13
CA LYS A 97 9.39 0.53 1.50
C LYS A 97 8.72 1.87 1.22
N VAL A 98 9.19 2.95 1.82
CA VAL A 98 8.72 4.30 1.53
C VAL A 98 9.65 4.94 0.49
N THR A 99 9.09 5.44 -0.61
CA THR A 99 9.84 6.13 -1.67
C THR A 99 9.22 7.50 -1.91
N VAL A 100 9.98 8.55 -1.63
CA VAL A 100 9.58 9.94 -1.93
C VAL A 100 10.16 10.34 -3.28
N ILE A 101 9.32 10.86 -4.16
CA ILE A 101 9.68 11.30 -5.51
C ILE A 101 9.34 12.78 -5.62
N ARG A 102 10.36 13.61 -5.87
CA ARG A 102 10.17 15.00 -6.27
C ARG A 102 9.81 15.03 -7.74
N GLU A 103 8.65 15.57 -8.07
CA GLU A 103 8.16 15.65 -9.45
C GLU A 103 8.01 17.10 -9.90
N THR A 104 8.43 17.38 -11.13
CA THR A 104 8.13 18.63 -11.85
C THR A 104 7.39 18.26 -13.12
N ARG A 105 6.17 18.77 -13.31
CA ARG A 105 5.38 18.52 -14.52
C ARG A 105 5.33 19.76 -15.40
N SER A 106 5.80 19.64 -16.63
CA SER A 106 5.57 20.62 -17.68
C SER A 106 4.59 20.04 -18.70
N VAL A 107 3.48 20.73 -18.92
CA VAL A 107 2.45 20.33 -19.88
C VAL A 107 2.38 21.39 -20.98
N ALA A 108 2.51 20.96 -22.23
CA ALA A 108 2.37 21.82 -23.41
C ALA A 108 1.33 21.21 -24.35
N PHE A 109 0.46 22.05 -24.90
CA PHE A 109 -0.57 21.64 -25.84
C PHE A 109 -0.22 22.17 -27.24
N ALA A 110 -0.22 21.28 -28.23
CA ALA A 110 -0.20 21.65 -29.64
C ALA A 110 -1.64 21.71 -30.15
N LYS A 111 -1.94 22.67 -31.02
CA LYS A 111 -3.23 22.78 -31.71
C LYS A 111 -3.09 22.34 -33.15
#